data_AF-R5JAD2-F1
#
_entry.id   AF-R5JAD2-F1
#
_cell.length_a   1.000
_cell.length_b   1.000
_cell.length_c   1.000
_cell.angle_alpha   90.00
_cell.angle_beta   90.00
_cell.angle_gamma   90.00
#
_symmetry.space_group_name_H-M   'P 1'
#
loop_
_entity.id
_entity.type
_entity.pdbx_description
1 polymer ?
#
loop_
_entity_poly.entity_id
_entity_poly.type
_entity_poly.pdbx_seq_one_letter_code
_entity_poly.pdbx_strand_id
1 'polypeptide(L)'
;MKKILYLSIFTTGILALGACDHEPDFPGLEEESQITNVQEYVADYQGSAFTSANPAKSVLPAWLQDKYYTCDKGSKAMVNYKYINDVPEYVLAVSDANVYTLTSNDYVEAWGEGSSINYFSPSKPAATYLPGILKNAIETPAENALLVVNYNQADEDGSQPAFSDDFETNTLTKWENVAVVGSYKWQTKDYNKNHYIQNSAFNHKAGALESWLVTAAPISVKSGMVLSMDVLQANYVDAGGRLSVLISTDLTGFTKEDIGSANWEDVTSELGEFAKSATNSGDIVPVKDLALDKYAGKKIYVAMKYVGDSETGATTTIRIDNVVVKDAEQQPVAYKNVTAFYKYTESAWKMYTDVTALQPSDYDAMGEDFLTSGTAGTYIPVYLSLTYPYATSGTIKAVAYKLSDTKYAAAEFQKAATGWESTSAAVEMTDEYEYNGSEWVYVRTVPKAALNMTFDDRKVTDNDKTMIEGWLNITLEGGSFWLDKSYSGNNYIQCSAYGSTVTGVLDAWMITPALEIKSNYILNFDMVSAYWMHEALHVYVSSNFSGEDNAEALKSATWTEITENFTFPKNEVGYSKFTDVGSYKMDSYVGQTVYIAFQYLGDKTKNETSTVQLDNIYVGE
;
A
#
# COMPACT_ATOMS: atom_id res chain seq x y z
N MET A 1 12.83 -63.08 26.47
CA MET A 1 12.34 -64.33 25.85
C MET A 1 12.06 -63.98 24.39
N LYS A 2 12.57 -64.59 23.32
CA LYS A 2 13.36 -65.79 23.05
C LYS A 2 14.68 -65.42 22.35
N LYS A 3 15.69 -66.24 22.59
CA LYS A 3 17.05 -66.25 22.05
C LYS A 3 17.12 -66.99 20.70
N ILE A 4 18.25 -66.80 20.00
CA ILE A 4 19.11 -67.78 19.26
C ILE A 4 19.58 -67.12 17.93
N LEU A 5 20.84 -67.14 17.47
CA LEU A 5 22.18 -67.44 18.00
C LEU A 5 23.19 -67.11 16.86
N TYR A 6 24.27 -66.37 17.20
CA TYR A 6 25.67 -66.36 16.70
C TYR A 6 26.05 -66.96 15.32
N LEU A 7 26.97 -66.30 14.60
CA LEU A 7 28.40 -66.69 14.61
C LEU A 7 29.32 -65.67 13.89
N SER A 8 30.25 -65.11 14.66
CA SER A 8 31.47 -64.41 14.26
C SER A 8 32.57 -65.40 13.86
N ILE A 9 33.48 -65.07 12.93
CA ILE A 9 34.91 -65.38 13.05
C ILE A 9 35.72 -64.33 12.27
N PHE A 10 36.61 -63.64 13.00
CA PHE A 10 37.81 -62.97 12.52
C PHE A 10 38.96 -63.97 12.65
N THR A 11 39.79 -64.15 11.62
CA THR A 11 41.17 -64.65 11.81
C THR A 11 42.09 -64.12 10.70
N THR A 12 43.06 -63.33 11.13
CA THR A 12 44.26 -62.89 10.41
C THR A 12 45.26 -64.05 10.30
N GLY A 13 45.93 -64.19 9.15
CA GLY A 13 47.05 -65.11 8.98
C GLY A 13 47.81 -64.89 7.68
N ILE A 14 48.96 -64.22 7.76
CA ILE A 14 49.93 -64.02 6.70
C ILE A 14 50.75 -65.31 6.51
N LEU A 15 50.96 -65.76 5.27
CA LEU A 15 52.12 -66.55 4.87
C LEU A 15 52.41 -66.37 3.37
N ALA A 16 53.65 -66.02 3.07
CA ALA A 16 54.15 -65.73 1.74
C ALA A 16 54.97 -66.89 1.15
N LEU A 17 55.11 -66.82 -0.19
CA LEU A 17 56.11 -67.42 -1.10
C LEU A 17 55.85 -68.84 -1.64
N GLY A 18 55.91 -68.95 -2.97
CA GLY A 18 56.37 -70.16 -3.64
C GLY A 18 55.79 -70.51 -5.01
N ALA A 19 55.95 -69.61 -5.99
CA ALA A 19 56.09 -69.86 -7.44
C ALA A 19 55.34 -71.03 -8.13
N CYS A 20 54.52 -70.67 -9.12
CA CYS A 20 54.72 -71.22 -10.46
C CYS A 20 54.55 -70.09 -11.48
N ASP A 21 55.63 -69.88 -12.22
CA ASP A 21 55.83 -68.93 -13.30
C ASP A 21 55.18 -69.48 -14.59
N HIS A 22 54.27 -68.71 -15.16
CA HIS A 22 53.91 -68.78 -16.58
C HIS A 22 53.30 -67.44 -16.98
N GLU A 23 54.14 -66.53 -17.46
CA GLU A 23 53.78 -65.40 -18.33
C GLU A 23 54.17 -65.82 -19.78
N PRO A 24 53.58 -65.29 -20.89
CA PRO A 24 53.16 -63.90 -21.01
C PRO A 24 51.95 -63.54 -21.89
N ASP A 25 51.57 -62.27 -21.81
CA ASP A 25 50.91 -61.43 -22.83
C ASP A 25 49.41 -61.62 -23.10
N PHE A 26 48.59 -60.89 -22.34
CA PHE A 26 47.42 -60.21 -22.90
C PHE A 26 47.78 -58.73 -23.12
N PRO A 27 48.26 -58.32 -24.31
CA PRO A 27 48.40 -56.91 -24.64
C PRO A 27 47.00 -56.36 -24.91
N GLY A 28 46.48 -55.54 -23.99
CA GLY A 28 45.17 -54.90 -24.17
C GLY A 28 44.43 -54.46 -22.91
N LEU A 29 45.01 -54.57 -21.71
CA LEU A 29 44.41 -54.08 -20.46
C LEU A 29 45.24 -52.96 -19.81
N GLU A 30 45.92 -52.14 -20.61
CA GLU A 30 46.30 -50.80 -20.17
C GLU A 30 45.18 -49.84 -20.59
N GLU A 31 44.57 -49.20 -19.58
CA GLU A 31 43.39 -48.32 -19.62
C GLU A 31 42.01 -49.00 -19.54
N GLU A 32 41.72 -49.68 -18.42
CA GLU A 32 40.34 -49.61 -17.92
C GLU A 32 40.09 -48.16 -17.45
N SER A 33 39.44 -47.37 -18.30
CA SER A 33 38.81 -46.12 -17.89
C SER A 33 37.93 -46.42 -16.67
N GLN A 34 38.25 -45.82 -15.52
CA GLN A 34 37.37 -45.87 -14.36
C GLN A 34 35.97 -45.44 -14.81
N ILE A 35 34.95 -46.28 -14.57
CA ILE A 35 33.57 -45.92 -14.85
C ILE A 35 33.23 -44.77 -13.90
N THR A 36 33.13 -43.55 -14.42
CA THR A 36 32.73 -42.37 -13.64
C THR A 36 31.23 -42.19 -13.70
N ASN A 37 30.60 -41.92 -12.56
CA ASN A 37 29.19 -41.56 -12.42
C ASN A 37 29.02 -40.03 -12.44
N VAL A 38 29.50 -39.39 -13.51
CA VAL A 38 29.25 -37.98 -13.79
C VAL A 38 27.84 -37.83 -14.36
N GLN A 39 26.99 -37.04 -13.71
CA GLN A 39 25.58 -36.89 -14.05
C GLN A 39 25.17 -35.43 -14.08
N GLU A 40 24.11 -35.13 -14.84
CA GLU A 40 23.41 -33.85 -14.81
C GLU A 40 22.03 -34.04 -14.18
N TYR A 41 21.72 -33.23 -13.17
CA TYR A 41 20.46 -33.30 -12.43
C TYR A 41 19.63 -32.03 -12.63
N VAL A 42 18.30 -32.21 -12.70
CA VAL A 42 17.32 -31.13 -12.53
C VAL A 42 16.49 -31.45 -11.30
N ALA A 43 16.35 -30.50 -10.38
CA ALA A 43 15.71 -30.74 -9.10
C ALA A 43 14.86 -29.54 -8.65
N ASP A 44 13.70 -29.82 -8.07
CA ASP A 44 12.88 -28.79 -7.43
C ASP A 44 12.99 -28.88 -5.90
N TYR A 45 13.42 -27.78 -5.27
CA TYR A 45 13.44 -27.64 -3.83
C TYR A 45 12.07 -27.17 -3.32
N GLN A 46 11.35 -28.07 -2.63
CA GLN A 46 9.99 -27.84 -2.11
C GLN A 46 9.96 -27.30 -0.67
N GLY A 47 11.10 -26.89 -0.11
CA GLY A 47 11.17 -26.32 1.23
C GLY A 47 10.69 -24.87 1.30
N SER A 48 10.93 -24.22 2.45
CA SER A 48 10.62 -22.80 2.64
C SER A 48 11.36 -21.93 1.63
N ALA A 49 10.73 -20.82 1.21
CA ALA A 49 11.39 -19.88 0.33
C ALA A 49 12.66 -19.29 0.98
N PHE A 50 13.69 -19.10 0.16
CA PHE A 50 14.94 -18.46 0.57
C PHE A 50 14.78 -16.94 0.60
N THR A 51 15.66 -16.26 1.33
CA THR A 51 15.73 -14.79 1.44
C THR A 51 17.19 -14.36 1.40
N SER A 52 17.48 -13.05 1.42
CA SER A 52 18.88 -12.60 1.53
C SER A 52 19.54 -13.07 2.84
N ALA A 53 18.76 -13.13 3.93
CA ALA A 53 19.21 -13.59 5.25
C ALA A 53 19.39 -15.12 5.33
N ASN A 54 18.70 -15.87 4.48
CA ASN A 54 18.83 -17.32 4.35
C ASN A 54 19.02 -17.70 2.87
N PRO A 55 20.22 -17.52 2.31
CA PRO A 55 20.44 -17.65 0.87
C PRO A 55 20.55 -19.11 0.42
N ALA A 56 19.96 -19.43 -0.73
CA ALA A 56 19.90 -20.78 -1.30
C ALA A 56 21.29 -21.43 -1.45
N LYS A 57 22.27 -20.67 -1.96
CA LYS A 57 23.68 -21.09 -2.10
C LYS A 57 24.35 -21.61 -0.82
N SER A 58 23.82 -21.25 0.35
CA SER A 58 24.35 -21.72 1.64
C SER A 58 23.64 -22.97 2.16
N VAL A 59 22.44 -23.28 1.65
CA VAL A 59 21.58 -24.36 2.16
C VAL A 59 21.50 -25.53 1.17
N LEU A 60 21.36 -25.23 -0.12
CA LEU A 60 21.18 -26.23 -1.17
C LEU A 60 22.37 -27.19 -1.36
N PRO A 61 23.64 -26.79 -1.17
CA PRO A 61 24.77 -27.74 -1.23
C PRO A 61 24.60 -28.97 -0.34
N ALA A 62 24.23 -28.78 0.93
CA ALA A 62 24.04 -29.89 1.86
C ALA A 62 22.83 -30.76 1.48
N TRP A 63 21.76 -30.13 0.98
CA TRP A 63 20.58 -30.84 0.48
C TRP A 63 20.88 -31.66 -0.78
N LEU A 64 21.67 -31.13 -1.72
CA LEU A 64 22.13 -31.86 -2.90
C LEU A 64 23.04 -33.02 -2.51
N GLN A 65 23.89 -32.85 -1.49
CA GLN A 65 24.76 -33.91 -0.99
C GLN A 65 23.97 -35.11 -0.44
N ASP A 66 22.91 -34.84 0.33
CA ASP A 66 22.02 -35.88 0.87
C ASP A 66 21.24 -36.58 -0.26
N LYS A 67 20.80 -35.82 -1.26
CA LYS A 67 19.99 -36.33 -2.37
C LYS A 67 20.80 -37.12 -3.40
N TYR A 68 22.02 -36.68 -3.74
CA TYR A 68 22.87 -37.23 -4.80
C TYR A 68 24.21 -37.75 -4.25
N TYR A 69 24.15 -38.65 -3.29
CA TYR A 69 25.32 -39.12 -2.52
C TYR A 69 26.28 -40.04 -3.30
N THR A 70 25.92 -40.50 -4.51
CA THR A 70 26.75 -41.39 -5.35
C THR A 70 27.34 -40.71 -6.58
N CYS A 71 27.24 -39.38 -6.69
CA CYS A 71 27.74 -38.66 -7.85
C CYS A 71 29.27 -38.46 -7.82
N ASP A 72 29.89 -38.46 -9.00
CA ASP A 72 31.33 -38.23 -9.12
C ASP A 72 31.66 -36.78 -9.48
N LYS A 73 32.91 -36.39 -9.24
CA LYS A 73 33.45 -35.06 -9.55
C LYS A 73 33.11 -34.66 -10.99
N GLY A 74 32.60 -33.44 -11.16
CA GLY A 74 32.14 -32.89 -12.43
C GLY A 74 30.64 -33.06 -12.68
N SER A 75 29.91 -33.73 -11.79
CA SER A 75 28.44 -33.77 -11.85
C SER A 75 27.85 -32.37 -11.64
N LYS A 76 26.73 -32.08 -12.29
CA LYS A 76 26.06 -30.78 -12.25
C LYS A 76 24.62 -30.90 -11.81
N ALA A 77 24.08 -29.86 -11.17
CA ALA A 77 22.69 -29.81 -10.75
C ALA A 77 22.08 -28.42 -10.99
N MET A 78 20.93 -28.41 -11.66
CA MET A 78 20.03 -27.26 -11.78
C MET A 78 18.95 -27.37 -10.72
N VAL A 79 18.89 -26.42 -9.79
CA VAL A 79 17.94 -26.46 -8.68
C VAL A 79 16.97 -25.29 -8.74
N ASN A 80 15.69 -25.60 -8.97
CA ASN A 80 14.60 -24.64 -8.90
C ASN A 80 14.17 -24.45 -7.44
N TYR A 81 13.97 -23.21 -6.98
CA TYR A 81 13.53 -22.89 -5.63
C TYR A 81 12.71 -21.60 -5.59
N LYS A 82 12.01 -21.37 -4.46
CA LYS A 82 11.31 -20.11 -4.20
C LYS A 82 12.19 -19.13 -3.45
N TYR A 83 12.16 -17.86 -3.82
CA TYR A 83 12.88 -16.76 -3.17
C TYR A 83 11.90 -15.62 -2.85
N ILE A 84 11.97 -15.06 -1.65
CA ILE A 84 11.20 -13.87 -1.26
C ILE A 84 12.17 -12.69 -1.18
N ASN A 85 11.85 -11.62 -1.92
CA ASN A 85 12.61 -10.38 -1.87
C ASN A 85 12.53 -9.73 -0.49
N ASP A 86 13.57 -8.98 -0.13
CA ASP A 86 13.60 -8.24 1.12
C ASP A 86 12.49 -7.18 1.14
N VAL A 87 11.79 -7.09 2.27
CA VAL A 87 10.78 -6.07 2.50
C VAL A 87 11.48 -4.74 2.81
N PRO A 88 11.16 -3.63 2.12
CA PRO A 88 11.79 -2.35 2.38
C PRO A 88 11.62 -1.89 3.84
N GLU A 89 12.64 -1.28 4.42
CA GLU A 89 12.67 -0.85 5.83
C GLU A 89 11.49 0.08 6.18
N TYR A 90 11.09 0.94 5.24
CA TYR A 90 10.00 1.88 5.43
C TYR A 90 8.61 1.20 5.53
N VAL A 91 8.46 0.02 4.92
CA VAL A 91 7.25 -0.82 5.03
C VAL A 91 7.24 -1.52 6.40
N LEU A 92 8.38 -2.03 6.84
CA LEU A 92 8.54 -2.67 8.15
C LEU A 92 8.30 -1.69 9.30
N ALA A 93 8.74 -0.43 9.15
CA ALA A 93 8.59 0.60 10.19
C ALA A 93 7.14 0.87 10.59
N VAL A 94 6.15 0.53 9.75
CA VAL A 94 4.73 0.72 10.06
C VAL A 94 4.26 -0.16 11.23
N SER A 95 4.80 -1.37 11.40
CA SER A 95 4.38 -2.25 12.50
C SER A 95 4.81 -1.77 13.88
N ASP A 96 5.83 -0.90 13.91
CA ASP A 96 6.36 -0.29 15.13
C ASP A 96 5.69 1.06 15.45
N ALA A 97 4.87 1.58 14.54
CA ALA A 97 4.18 2.86 14.73
C ALA A 97 3.14 2.78 15.86
N ASN A 98 3.19 3.75 16.76
CA ASN A 98 2.15 3.93 17.78
C ASN A 98 0.92 4.62 17.19
N VAL A 99 -0.23 4.45 17.83
CA VAL A 99 -1.49 5.08 17.41
C VAL A 99 -1.87 6.18 18.38
N TYR A 100 -2.17 7.37 17.85
CA TYR A 100 -2.72 8.49 18.60
C TYR A 100 -4.07 8.90 17.97
N THR A 101 -5.13 8.87 18.77
CA THR A 101 -6.48 9.26 18.33
C THR A 101 -6.86 10.55 19.01
N LEU A 102 -7.21 11.56 18.22
CA LEU A 102 -7.59 12.88 18.75
C LEU A 102 -8.89 12.78 19.56
N THR A 103 -8.91 13.53 20.65
CA THR A 103 -10.04 13.75 21.54
C THR A 103 -10.58 15.18 21.37
N SER A 104 -11.75 15.48 21.93
CA SER A 104 -12.31 16.84 21.89
C SER A 104 -11.34 17.92 22.45
N ASN A 105 -10.49 17.57 23.42
CA ASN A 105 -9.51 18.49 23.98
C ASN A 105 -8.41 18.86 22.98
N ASP A 106 -8.04 17.97 22.06
CA ASP A 106 -6.98 18.23 21.09
C ASP A 106 -7.42 19.28 20.05
N TYR A 107 -8.71 19.33 19.74
CA TYR A 107 -9.30 20.31 18.83
C TYR A 107 -9.36 21.73 19.39
N VAL A 108 -9.18 21.91 20.70
CA VAL A 108 -9.09 23.23 21.34
C VAL A 108 -7.91 24.03 20.76
N GLU A 109 -6.81 23.40 20.38
CA GLU A 109 -5.67 24.07 19.73
C GLU A 109 -6.08 24.74 18.40
N ALA A 110 -7.02 24.14 17.67
CA ALA A 110 -7.49 24.67 16.39
C ALA A 110 -8.62 25.71 16.55
N TRP A 111 -9.54 25.45 17.47
CA TRP A 111 -10.81 26.18 17.58
C TRP A 111 -10.92 27.12 18.77
N GLY A 112 -10.01 27.03 19.73
CA GLY A 112 -10.01 27.81 20.96
C GLY A 112 -10.80 27.16 22.10
N GLU A 113 -10.57 27.65 23.32
CA GLU A 113 -11.22 27.15 24.53
C GLU A 113 -12.74 27.30 24.47
N GLY A 114 -13.47 26.25 24.85
CA GLY A 114 -14.93 26.24 24.86
C GLY A 114 -15.60 26.00 23.51
N SER A 115 -14.83 25.74 22.45
CA SER A 115 -15.37 25.23 21.18
C SER A 115 -15.94 23.83 21.35
N SER A 116 -17.12 23.58 20.80
CA SER A 116 -17.71 22.25 20.68
C SER A 116 -17.30 21.51 19.39
N ILE A 117 -16.55 22.16 18.49
CA ILE A 117 -16.08 21.53 17.25
C ILE A 117 -14.94 20.56 17.55
N ASN A 118 -15.13 19.31 17.14
CA ASN A 118 -14.22 18.18 17.34
C ASN A 118 -13.72 17.58 16.02
N TYR A 119 -13.56 18.42 14.99
CA TYR A 119 -13.05 18.05 13.68
C TYR A 119 -12.21 19.18 13.06
N PHE A 120 -11.33 18.82 12.12
CA PHE A 120 -10.67 19.79 11.25
C PHE A 120 -11.55 20.14 10.05
N SER A 121 -11.32 21.31 9.45
CA SER A 121 -12.12 21.83 8.33
C SER A 121 -11.23 22.63 7.37
N PRO A 122 -11.75 23.12 6.23
CA PRO A 122 -10.95 23.91 5.28
C PRO A 122 -10.28 25.15 5.90
N SER A 123 -10.95 25.88 6.81
CA SER A 123 -10.33 27.02 7.51
C SER A 123 -9.38 26.60 8.65
N LYS A 124 -9.50 25.36 9.11
CA LYS A 124 -8.70 24.77 10.20
C LYS A 124 -8.08 23.43 9.77
N PRO A 125 -7.18 23.43 8.78
CA PRO A 125 -6.68 22.19 8.19
C PRO A 125 -5.78 21.41 9.16
N ALA A 126 -5.96 20.08 9.20
CA ALA A 126 -5.23 19.18 10.09
C ALA A 126 -3.71 19.34 9.98
N ALA A 127 -3.18 19.52 8.77
CA ALA A 127 -1.75 19.69 8.51
C ALA A 127 -1.11 20.91 9.23
N THR A 128 -1.91 21.94 9.56
CA THR A 128 -1.44 23.13 10.28
C THR A 128 -1.38 22.91 11.79
N TYR A 129 -2.33 22.15 12.35
CA TYR A 129 -2.51 22.03 13.80
C TYR A 129 -1.94 20.75 14.38
N LEU A 130 -1.97 19.64 13.64
CA LEU A 130 -1.47 18.34 14.11
C LEU A 130 -0.01 18.38 14.58
N PRO A 131 0.95 19.04 13.89
CA PRO A 131 2.32 19.10 14.39
C PRO A 131 2.44 19.69 15.80
N GLY A 132 1.63 20.71 16.12
CA GLY A 132 1.58 21.33 17.45
C GLY A 132 0.93 20.43 18.49
N ILE A 133 -0.23 19.85 18.15
CA ILE A 133 -0.95 18.89 19.01
C ILE A 133 -0.04 17.72 19.38
N LEU A 134 0.59 17.09 18.38
CA LEU A 134 1.45 15.91 18.59
C LEU A 134 2.71 16.25 19.38
N LYS A 135 3.26 17.46 19.23
CA LYS A 135 4.38 17.94 20.05
C LYS A 135 4.01 18.05 21.52
N ASN A 136 2.78 18.48 21.82
CA ASN A 136 2.30 18.61 23.19
C ASN A 136 1.88 17.25 23.79
N ALA A 137 1.37 16.34 22.96
CA ALA A 137 0.86 15.04 23.41
C ALA A 137 1.95 13.98 23.61
N ILE A 138 3.06 14.05 22.86
CA ILE A 138 4.11 13.04 22.89
C ILE A 138 5.40 13.65 23.43
N GLU A 139 5.73 13.29 24.67
CA GLU A 139 6.97 13.72 25.32
C GLU A 139 8.17 12.95 24.75
N THR A 140 9.23 13.67 24.36
CA THR A 140 10.51 13.09 23.89
C THR A 140 10.41 12.03 22.79
N PRO A 141 9.77 12.33 21.64
CA PRO A 141 9.70 11.38 20.52
C PRO A 141 11.10 11.06 19.97
N ALA A 142 11.32 9.80 19.61
CA ALA A 142 12.56 9.36 18.97
C ALA A 142 12.65 9.89 17.53
N GLU A 143 13.87 10.23 17.07
CA GLU A 143 14.10 10.61 15.68
C GLU A 143 13.68 9.45 14.74
N ASN A 144 13.00 9.79 13.64
CA ASN A 144 12.39 8.87 12.69
C ASN A 144 11.21 8.04 13.22
N ALA A 145 10.71 8.27 14.43
CA ALA A 145 9.53 7.58 14.93
C ALA A 145 8.31 7.86 14.02
N LEU A 146 7.62 6.78 13.65
CA LEU A 146 6.33 6.85 12.97
C LEU A 146 5.18 6.83 13.97
N LEU A 147 4.13 7.56 13.64
CA LEU A 147 2.90 7.66 14.41
C LEU A 147 1.70 7.61 13.46
N VAL A 148 0.73 6.76 13.78
CA VAL A 148 -0.60 6.76 13.16
C VAL A 148 -1.47 7.74 13.92
N VAL A 149 -2.08 8.67 13.21
CA VAL A 149 -2.92 9.73 13.78
C VAL A 149 -4.33 9.58 13.22
N ASN A 150 -5.30 9.34 14.10
CA ASN A 150 -6.71 9.28 13.76
C ASN A 150 -7.40 10.56 14.21
N TYR A 151 -8.15 11.20 13.30
CA TYR A 151 -8.85 12.45 13.58
C TYR A 151 -10.14 12.56 12.75
N ASN A 152 -11.06 13.39 13.20
CA ASN A 152 -12.23 13.80 12.45
C ASN A 152 -11.92 14.96 11.51
N GLN A 153 -12.48 14.91 10.31
CA GLN A 153 -12.41 15.98 9.31
C GLN A 153 -13.77 16.20 8.65
N ALA A 154 -14.16 17.46 8.51
CA ALA A 154 -15.31 17.90 7.73
C ALA A 154 -14.86 18.52 6.40
N ASP A 155 -15.72 18.42 5.39
CA ASP A 155 -15.49 19.02 4.06
C ASP A 155 -15.92 20.51 4.01
N GLU A 156 -16.58 21.01 5.06
CA GLU A 156 -16.97 22.41 5.24
C GLU A 156 -16.67 22.91 6.66
N ASP A 157 -16.63 24.23 6.83
CA ASP A 157 -16.43 24.83 8.15
C ASP A 157 -17.71 24.72 8.98
N GLY A 158 -17.57 24.22 10.21
CA GLY A 158 -18.63 24.32 11.19
C GLY A 158 -18.88 25.77 11.58
N SER A 159 -20.15 26.13 11.73
CA SER A 159 -20.49 27.36 12.46
C SER A 159 -20.15 27.17 13.93
N GLN A 160 -19.49 28.16 14.53
CA GLN A 160 -19.28 28.21 15.98
C GLN A 160 -20.42 29.01 16.60
N PRO A 161 -20.97 28.58 17.75
CA PRO A 161 -21.89 29.43 18.49
C PRO A 161 -21.19 30.75 18.83
N ALA A 162 -21.94 31.86 18.75
CA ALA A 162 -21.44 33.17 19.17
C ALA A 162 -21.17 33.23 20.68
N PHE A 163 -21.81 32.34 21.45
CA PHE A 163 -21.57 32.09 22.86
C PHE A 163 -22.06 30.68 23.22
N SER A 164 -21.35 29.97 24.08
CA SER A 164 -21.83 28.70 24.63
C SER A 164 -21.24 28.45 26.01
N ASP A 165 -22.05 27.97 26.94
CA ASP A 165 -21.63 27.45 28.24
C ASP A 165 -22.57 26.32 28.69
N ASP A 166 -22.04 25.10 28.74
CA ASP A 166 -22.68 23.89 29.28
C ASP A 166 -22.30 23.66 30.75
N PHE A 167 -21.52 24.57 31.33
CA PHE A 167 -21.06 24.53 32.73
C PHE A 167 -20.24 23.30 33.12
N GLU A 168 -19.84 22.43 32.20
CA GLU A 168 -19.11 21.19 32.50
C GLU A 168 -17.69 21.44 33.03
N THR A 169 -17.16 22.64 32.84
CA THR A 169 -15.92 23.08 33.49
C THR A 169 -16.09 23.29 35.00
N ASN A 170 -17.32 23.33 35.51
CA ASN A 170 -17.67 23.65 36.89
C ASN A 170 -17.09 25.01 37.36
N THR A 171 -16.96 25.96 36.45
CA THR A 171 -16.52 27.34 36.71
C THR A 171 -17.46 28.35 36.06
N LEU A 172 -17.39 29.62 36.48
CA LEU A 172 -18.17 30.73 35.91
C LEU A 172 -17.27 31.75 35.20
N THR A 173 -16.20 31.31 34.56
CA THR A 173 -15.19 32.21 33.93
C THR A 173 -15.76 33.04 32.77
N LYS A 174 -16.85 32.58 32.15
CA LYS A 174 -17.58 33.29 31.08
C LYS A 174 -18.62 34.29 31.61
N TRP A 175 -18.72 34.45 32.94
CA TRP A 175 -19.78 35.21 33.58
C TRP A 175 -19.31 36.14 34.69
N GLU A 176 -20.01 37.26 34.84
CA GLU A 176 -19.90 38.18 35.96
C GLU A 176 -21.08 37.98 36.91
N ASN A 177 -20.78 37.70 38.17
CA ASN A 177 -21.76 37.23 39.14
C ASN A 177 -21.91 38.23 40.30
N VAL A 178 -23.04 38.91 40.34
CA VAL A 178 -23.26 40.09 41.16
C VAL A 178 -24.49 39.90 42.05
N ALA A 179 -24.36 40.22 43.33
CA ALA A 179 -25.51 40.34 44.23
C ALA A 179 -25.82 41.83 44.38
N VAL A 180 -26.97 42.26 43.86
CA VAL A 180 -27.44 43.65 43.91
C VAL A 180 -28.13 43.92 45.25
N VAL A 181 -28.93 42.95 45.72
CA VAL A 181 -29.55 42.94 47.05
C VAL A 181 -29.21 41.61 47.73
N GLY A 182 -28.84 41.66 49.00
CA GLY A 182 -28.43 40.46 49.74
C GLY A 182 -26.98 40.06 49.48
N SER A 183 -26.69 38.77 49.70
CA SER A 183 -25.31 38.25 49.65
C SER A 183 -25.16 36.96 48.82
N TYR A 184 -26.26 36.29 48.51
CA TYR A 184 -26.20 35.06 47.72
C TYR A 184 -25.99 35.38 46.24
N LYS A 185 -25.21 34.53 45.59
CA LYS A 185 -24.81 34.63 44.18
C LYS A 185 -25.17 33.33 43.48
N TRP A 186 -25.20 33.34 42.15
CA TRP A 186 -25.32 32.11 41.37
C TRP A 186 -24.14 31.17 41.67
N GLN A 187 -24.37 29.86 41.67
CA GLN A 187 -23.36 28.86 41.99
C GLN A 187 -23.44 27.72 40.99
N THR A 188 -22.30 27.14 40.62
CA THR A 188 -22.30 25.84 39.93
C THR A 188 -22.67 24.72 40.91
N LYS A 189 -23.25 23.66 40.38
CA LYS A 189 -23.63 22.42 41.07
C LYS A 189 -23.20 21.24 40.23
N ASP A 190 -22.78 20.18 40.90
CA ASP A 190 -22.51 18.87 40.32
C ASP A 190 -23.55 17.88 40.83
N TYR A 191 -24.18 17.15 39.90
CA TYR A 191 -25.05 16.03 40.25
C TYR A 191 -25.04 14.99 39.13
N ASN A 192 -24.80 13.72 39.47
CA ASN A 192 -24.78 12.61 38.51
C ASN A 192 -23.84 12.83 37.30
N LYS A 193 -22.71 13.54 37.51
CA LYS A 193 -21.72 13.91 36.47
C LYS A 193 -22.24 14.92 35.44
N ASN A 194 -23.31 15.66 35.76
CA ASN A 194 -23.75 16.83 35.01
C ASN A 194 -23.53 18.07 35.87
N HIS A 195 -23.01 19.13 35.25
CA HIS A 195 -22.82 20.41 35.92
C HIS A 195 -23.88 21.41 35.46
N TYR A 196 -24.36 22.26 36.36
CA TYR A 196 -25.35 23.31 36.03
C TYR A 196 -25.23 24.47 37.02
N ILE A 197 -25.87 25.60 36.73
CA ILE A 197 -25.91 26.76 37.66
C ILE A 197 -27.21 26.83 38.43
N GLN A 198 -27.15 27.34 39.66
CA GLN A 198 -28.31 27.44 40.55
C GLN A 198 -28.31 28.74 41.37
N ASN A 199 -29.51 29.28 41.64
CA ASN A 199 -29.73 30.32 42.65
C ASN A 199 -31.07 30.13 43.41
N SER A 200 -31.12 30.57 44.66
CA SER A 200 -32.31 30.52 45.52
C SER A 200 -32.15 31.46 46.73
N ALA A 201 -33.26 32.03 47.20
CA ALA A 201 -33.34 32.77 48.46
C ALA A 201 -33.52 31.84 49.68
N PHE A 202 -33.63 30.52 49.51
CA PHE A 202 -33.82 29.59 50.62
C PHE A 202 -32.72 29.77 51.69
N ASN A 203 -33.13 29.99 52.95
CA ASN A 203 -32.26 30.28 54.09
C ASN A 203 -31.34 31.52 53.93
N HIS A 204 -31.61 32.39 52.96
CA HIS A 204 -30.87 33.65 52.84
C HIS A 204 -31.17 34.54 54.04
N LYS A 205 -30.17 34.77 54.90
CA LYS A 205 -30.37 35.44 56.21
C LYS A 205 -30.87 36.88 56.13
N ALA A 206 -30.60 37.58 55.03
CA ALA A 206 -30.98 38.99 54.87
C ALA A 206 -32.36 39.17 54.20
N GLY A 207 -33.16 38.10 54.10
CA GLY A 207 -34.48 38.15 53.47
C GLY A 207 -34.37 38.29 51.96
N ALA A 208 -34.70 39.48 51.46
CA ALA A 208 -34.69 39.84 50.05
C ALA A 208 -33.34 39.54 49.38
N LEU A 209 -33.42 39.00 48.17
CA LEU A 209 -32.29 38.62 47.33
C LEU A 209 -32.55 39.07 45.90
N GLU A 210 -31.61 39.82 45.35
CA GLU A 210 -31.53 40.11 43.92
C GLU A 210 -30.10 39.81 43.45
N SER A 211 -29.96 38.80 42.58
CA SER A 211 -28.66 38.35 42.08
C SER A 211 -28.68 38.15 40.57
N TRP A 212 -27.60 38.58 39.93
CA TRP A 212 -27.43 38.63 38.50
C TRP A 212 -26.21 37.80 38.09
N LEU A 213 -26.37 37.02 37.03
CA LEU A 213 -25.28 36.39 36.31
C LEU A 213 -25.30 36.94 34.88
N VAL A 214 -24.27 37.69 34.50
CA VAL A 214 -24.20 38.40 33.21
C VAL A 214 -23.04 37.85 32.40
N THR A 215 -23.18 37.71 31.09
CA THR A 215 -22.05 37.30 30.23
C THR A 215 -20.87 38.27 30.43
N ALA A 216 -19.66 37.75 30.66
CA ALA A 216 -18.48 38.58 30.98
C ALA A 216 -18.00 39.41 29.78
N ALA A 217 -18.37 39.01 28.56
CA ALA A 217 -18.11 39.74 27.33
C ALA A 217 -19.40 39.91 26.52
N PRO A 218 -19.51 40.97 25.69
CA PRO A 218 -20.66 41.15 24.84
C PRO A 218 -20.63 40.20 23.63
N ILE A 219 -21.77 39.61 23.31
CA ILE A 219 -21.99 38.67 22.23
C ILE A 219 -22.39 39.44 20.97
N SER A 220 -21.71 39.17 19.85
CA SER A 220 -22.05 39.80 18.56
C SER A 220 -23.16 39.02 17.86
N VAL A 221 -24.29 39.65 17.57
CA VAL A 221 -25.48 39.00 17.00
C VAL A 221 -25.57 39.24 15.50
N LYS A 222 -25.88 38.18 14.75
CA LYS A 222 -26.21 38.21 13.31
C LYS A 222 -27.69 37.88 13.11
N SER A 223 -28.25 38.25 11.96
CA SER A 223 -29.61 37.80 11.60
C SER A 223 -29.67 36.27 11.55
N GLY A 224 -30.77 35.68 11.99
CA GLY A 224 -30.96 34.24 12.09
C GLY A 224 -30.42 33.60 13.39
N MET A 225 -29.75 34.35 14.26
CA MET A 225 -29.27 33.80 15.54
C MET A 225 -30.39 33.64 16.58
N VAL A 226 -30.26 32.63 17.43
CA VAL A 226 -31.15 32.33 18.57
C VAL A 226 -30.36 32.21 19.87
N LEU A 227 -31.01 32.52 21.00
CA LEU A 227 -30.60 32.15 22.35
C LEU A 227 -31.39 30.92 22.80
N SER A 228 -30.69 29.87 23.21
CA SER A 228 -31.24 28.64 23.77
C SER A 228 -30.65 28.37 25.15
N MET A 229 -31.41 27.70 26.01
CA MET A 229 -30.97 27.25 27.34
C MET A 229 -31.93 26.20 27.89
N ASP A 230 -31.50 25.48 28.91
CA ASP A 230 -32.35 24.56 29.66
C ASP A 230 -32.63 25.14 31.05
N VAL A 231 -33.87 25.05 31.53
CA VAL A 231 -34.29 25.65 32.81
C VAL A 231 -35.18 24.73 33.62
N LEU A 232 -34.96 24.68 34.94
CA LEU A 232 -35.88 24.10 35.92
C LEU A 232 -36.13 25.05 37.10
N GLN A 233 -37.39 25.21 37.46
CA GLN A 233 -37.84 25.82 38.72
C GLN A 233 -38.12 24.72 39.76
N ALA A 234 -37.11 24.34 40.53
CA ALA A 234 -37.21 23.34 41.60
C ALA A 234 -37.68 23.96 42.92
N ASN A 235 -38.25 23.14 43.81
CA ASN A 235 -38.93 23.61 45.03
C ASN A 235 -39.90 24.77 44.70
N TYR A 236 -40.69 24.58 43.64
CA TYR A 236 -41.53 25.63 43.08
C TYR A 236 -42.61 26.06 44.07
N VAL A 237 -42.80 27.38 44.18
CA VAL A 237 -43.85 28.03 44.94
C VAL A 237 -44.42 29.16 44.08
N ASP A 238 -45.74 29.35 44.07
CA ASP A 238 -46.41 30.37 43.23
C ASP A 238 -46.01 31.81 43.59
N ALA A 239 -45.71 32.07 44.86
CA ALA A 239 -45.12 33.32 45.34
C ALA A 239 -43.58 33.27 45.40
N GLY A 240 -42.98 32.21 44.86
CA GLY A 240 -41.55 31.90 44.91
C GLY A 240 -40.65 32.90 44.19
N GLY A 241 -39.33 32.74 44.36
CA GLY A 241 -38.35 33.48 43.59
C GLY A 241 -38.48 33.22 42.08
N ARG A 242 -38.10 34.21 41.27
CA ARG A 242 -38.29 34.19 39.82
C ARG A 242 -37.00 34.48 39.08
N LEU A 243 -36.85 33.79 37.95
CA LEU A 243 -35.87 34.08 36.93
C LEU A 243 -36.45 35.13 35.98
N SER A 244 -35.67 36.18 35.71
CA SER A 244 -35.80 37.00 34.51
C SER A 244 -34.57 36.78 33.63
N VAL A 245 -34.78 36.55 32.34
CA VAL A 245 -33.75 36.56 31.31
C VAL A 245 -33.78 37.92 30.64
N LEU A 246 -32.65 38.62 30.68
CA LEU A 246 -32.56 40.03 30.31
C LEU A 246 -31.46 40.25 29.27
N ILE A 247 -31.70 41.16 28.34
CA ILE A 247 -30.72 41.56 27.31
C ILE A 247 -30.44 43.06 27.41
N SER A 248 -29.15 43.44 27.42
CA SER A 248 -28.72 44.84 27.32
C SER A 248 -27.77 45.04 26.15
N THR A 249 -27.83 46.21 25.52
CA THR A 249 -26.88 46.62 24.47
C THR A 249 -25.97 47.77 24.91
N ASP A 250 -26.08 48.21 26.16
CA ASP A 250 -25.45 49.44 26.66
C ASP A 250 -24.81 49.30 28.06
N LEU A 251 -24.72 48.08 28.60
CA LEU A 251 -24.00 47.81 29.84
C LEU A 251 -22.52 48.24 29.71
N THR A 252 -22.06 49.08 30.64
CA THR A 252 -20.69 49.64 30.65
C THR A 252 -19.76 49.05 31.72
N GLY A 253 -20.29 48.24 32.63
CA GLY A 253 -19.56 47.64 33.75
C GLY A 253 -20.40 46.61 34.52
N PHE A 254 -19.85 46.03 35.58
CA PHE A 254 -20.49 44.95 36.34
C PHE A 254 -20.66 45.25 37.83
N THR A 255 -20.50 46.52 38.25
CA THR A 255 -20.89 46.90 39.61
C THR A 255 -22.42 46.90 39.74
N LYS A 256 -22.93 46.92 40.98
CA LYS A 256 -24.39 47.03 41.20
C LYS A 256 -24.94 48.34 40.61
N GLU A 257 -24.16 49.42 40.61
CA GLU A 257 -24.51 50.70 40.00
C GLU A 257 -24.56 50.61 38.47
N ASP A 258 -23.61 49.90 37.86
CA ASP A 258 -23.60 49.68 36.40
C ASP A 258 -24.82 48.86 35.97
N ILE A 259 -25.10 47.74 36.66
CA ILE A 259 -26.28 46.90 36.37
C ILE A 259 -27.57 47.69 36.51
N GLY A 260 -27.69 48.53 37.53
CA GLY A 260 -28.88 49.34 37.79
C GLY A 260 -29.06 50.53 36.84
N SER A 261 -28.01 50.96 36.12
CA SER A 261 -28.05 52.09 35.18
C SER A 261 -28.18 51.67 33.72
N ALA A 262 -27.86 50.41 33.38
CA ALA A 262 -28.02 49.85 32.05
C ALA A 262 -29.50 49.67 31.67
N ASN A 263 -29.78 49.74 30.37
CA ASN A 263 -31.11 49.44 29.84
C ASN A 263 -31.24 47.93 29.58
N TRP A 264 -32.16 47.30 30.31
CA TRP A 264 -32.45 45.88 30.21
C TRP A 264 -33.81 45.64 29.56
N GLU A 265 -33.82 44.86 28.49
CA GLU A 265 -35.03 44.28 27.91
C GLU A 265 -35.31 42.92 28.54
N ASP A 266 -36.50 42.74 29.13
CA ASP A 266 -36.95 41.47 29.68
C ASP A 266 -37.56 40.60 28.57
N VAL A 267 -36.84 39.53 28.22
CA VAL A 267 -37.21 38.56 27.17
C VAL A 267 -37.75 37.25 27.77
N THR A 268 -37.98 37.19 29.08
CA THR A 268 -38.35 35.95 29.79
C THR A 268 -39.59 35.30 29.21
N SER A 269 -40.61 36.10 28.87
CA SER A 269 -41.87 35.59 28.33
C SER A 269 -41.75 34.98 26.93
N GLU A 270 -40.71 35.36 26.17
CA GLU A 270 -40.49 34.87 24.81
C GLU A 270 -39.90 33.45 24.78
N LEU A 271 -39.25 33.04 25.87
CA LEU A 271 -38.70 31.71 26.12
C LEU A 271 -39.76 30.67 26.52
N GLY A 272 -41.02 31.07 26.64
CA GLY A 272 -42.13 30.19 27.02
C GLY A 272 -42.20 29.89 28.52
N GLU A 273 -42.98 28.86 28.88
CA GLU A 273 -43.10 28.46 30.28
C GLU A 273 -41.93 27.59 30.72
N PHE A 274 -41.33 27.93 31.86
CA PHE A 274 -40.26 27.11 32.45
C PHE A 274 -40.84 25.89 33.18
N ALA A 275 -40.13 24.76 33.11
CA ALA A 275 -40.49 23.56 33.85
C ALA A 275 -40.48 23.82 35.36
N LYS A 276 -41.44 23.21 36.07
CA LYS A 276 -41.64 23.38 37.50
C LYS A 276 -41.61 22.03 38.20
N SER A 277 -40.98 21.98 39.36
CA SER A 277 -41.03 20.84 40.26
C SER A 277 -41.31 21.30 41.69
N ALA A 278 -42.27 20.65 42.35
CA ALA A 278 -42.62 20.94 43.75
C ALA A 278 -41.51 20.50 44.73
N THR A 279 -40.56 19.66 44.30
CA THR A 279 -39.46 19.14 45.12
C THR A 279 -38.11 19.62 44.59
N ASN A 280 -37.03 19.28 45.28
CA ASN A 280 -35.66 19.61 44.87
C ASN A 280 -35.11 18.70 43.75
N SER A 281 -35.99 17.99 43.04
CA SER A 281 -35.67 17.03 41.97
C SER A 281 -36.42 17.39 40.69
N GLY A 282 -35.92 16.95 39.53
CA GLY A 282 -36.55 17.18 38.24
C GLY A 282 -35.50 17.39 37.16
N ASP A 283 -35.92 17.26 35.91
CA ASP A 283 -35.05 17.43 34.75
C ASP A 283 -34.93 18.93 34.41
N ILE A 284 -33.72 19.36 34.09
CA ILE A 284 -33.47 20.66 33.46
C ILE A 284 -33.77 20.45 31.98
N VAL A 285 -34.77 21.16 31.44
CA VAL A 285 -35.28 20.91 30.08
C VAL A 285 -35.18 22.16 29.22
N PRO A 286 -35.05 22.00 27.88
CA PRO A 286 -34.97 23.12 26.96
C PRO A 286 -36.18 24.05 27.05
N VAL A 287 -35.90 25.35 27.05
CA VAL A 287 -36.92 26.39 26.85
C VAL A 287 -37.13 26.64 25.36
N LYS A 288 -38.13 27.45 25.01
CA LYS A 288 -38.31 27.86 23.62
C LYS A 288 -37.15 28.75 23.19
N ASP A 289 -36.54 28.47 22.04
CA ASP A 289 -35.51 29.32 21.45
C ASP A 289 -36.02 30.77 21.25
N LEU A 290 -35.21 31.72 21.70
CA LEU A 290 -35.45 33.15 21.50
C LEU A 290 -34.73 33.62 20.23
N ALA A 291 -35.49 34.04 19.22
CA ALA A 291 -34.94 34.69 18.03
C ALA A 291 -34.31 36.04 18.39
N LEU A 292 -33.07 36.27 17.95
CA LEU A 292 -32.30 37.48 18.24
C LEU A 292 -32.23 38.47 17.07
N ASP A 293 -33.05 38.29 16.02
CA ASP A 293 -33.05 39.16 14.83
C ASP A 293 -33.20 40.65 15.15
N LYS A 294 -33.92 40.99 16.23
CA LYS A 294 -34.06 42.36 16.74
C LYS A 294 -32.71 43.01 17.10
N TYR A 295 -31.72 42.19 17.44
CA TYR A 295 -30.37 42.60 17.82
C TYR A 295 -29.34 42.36 16.72
N ALA A 296 -29.74 41.93 15.52
CA ALA A 296 -28.82 41.71 14.42
C ALA A 296 -27.93 42.95 14.14
N GLY A 297 -26.62 42.72 14.06
CA GLY A 297 -25.60 43.77 13.89
C GLY A 297 -25.19 44.47 15.18
N LYS A 298 -25.76 44.12 16.34
CA LYS A 298 -25.41 44.70 17.65
C LYS A 298 -24.56 43.74 18.48
N LYS A 299 -23.97 44.30 19.53
CA LYS A 299 -23.34 43.57 20.62
C LYS A 299 -24.29 43.57 21.82
N ILE A 300 -24.53 42.40 22.40
CA ILE A 300 -25.49 42.22 23.50
C ILE A 300 -24.83 41.59 24.72
N TYR A 301 -25.33 41.89 25.91
CA TYR A 301 -25.10 41.13 27.14
C TYR A 301 -26.37 40.36 27.48
N VAL A 302 -26.22 39.08 27.83
CA VAL A 302 -27.32 38.24 28.31
C VAL A 302 -27.17 38.09 29.82
N ALA A 303 -28.26 38.25 30.57
CA ALA A 303 -28.25 38.18 32.02
C ALA A 303 -29.36 37.28 32.57
N MET A 304 -29.00 36.47 33.57
CA MET A 304 -29.91 35.69 34.40
C MET A 304 -30.10 36.41 35.74
N LYS A 305 -31.26 37.04 35.92
CA LYS A 305 -31.63 37.73 37.16
C LYS A 305 -32.51 36.82 38.01
N TYR A 306 -32.08 36.56 39.24
CA TYR A 306 -32.90 35.94 40.27
C TYR A 306 -33.41 37.00 41.26
N VAL A 307 -34.71 37.02 41.52
CA VAL A 307 -35.33 37.80 42.60
C VAL A 307 -36.11 36.86 43.51
N GLY A 308 -35.89 36.93 44.82
CA GLY A 308 -36.65 36.18 45.81
C GLY A 308 -36.45 36.73 47.21
N ASP A 309 -37.07 36.09 48.20
CA ASP A 309 -37.02 36.56 49.59
C ASP A 309 -37.34 35.41 50.56
N SER A 310 -36.45 35.17 51.51
CA SER A 310 -36.61 34.12 52.51
C SER A 310 -37.64 34.47 53.59
N GLU A 311 -37.86 35.75 53.87
CA GLU A 311 -38.79 36.22 54.91
C GLU A 311 -40.25 36.03 54.48
N THR A 312 -40.52 36.21 53.19
CA THR A 312 -41.86 36.01 52.60
C THR A 312 -42.07 34.60 52.04
N GLY A 313 -41.05 33.74 52.09
CA GLY A 313 -41.11 32.38 51.53
C GLY A 313 -40.94 32.30 50.02
N ALA A 314 -40.62 33.42 49.36
CA ALA A 314 -40.36 33.54 47.93
C ALA A 314 -39.02 32.89 47.52
N THR A 315 -38.92 31.56 47.62
CA THR A 315 -37.63 30.83 47.66
C THR A 315 -37.42 29.74 46.58
N THR A 316 -38.27 29.68 45.55
CA THR A 316 -38.09 28.78 44.39
C THR A 316 -36.64 28.75 43.92
N THR A 317 -36.13 27.54 43.67
CA THR A 317 -34.76 27.30 43.22
C THR A 317 -34.71 27.29 41.71
N ILE A 318 -33.92 28.18 41.11
CA ILE A 318 -33.72 28.21 39.66
C ILE A 318 -32.47 27.42 39.32
N ARG A 319 -32.56 26.51 38.36
CA ARG A 319 -31.44 25.79 37.75
C ARG A 319 -31.41 26.07 36.26
N ILE A 320 -30.23 26.31 35.71
CA ILE A 320 -30.03 26.60 34.29
C ILE A 320 -28.83 25.81 33.79
N ASP A 321 -28.95 25.30 32.56
CA ASP A 321 -27.89 24.57 31.86
C ASP A 321 -27.88 24.92 30.35
N ASN A 322 -26.85 24.49 29.62
CA ASN A 322 -26.75 24.56 28.16
C ASN A 322 -27.06 25.93 27.53
N VAL A 323 -26.49 27.02 28.07
CA VAL A 323 -26.75 28.36 27.54
C VAL A 323 -25.95 28.58 26.26
N VAL A 324 -26.63 28.81 25.14
CA VAL A 324 -25.99 28.97 23.82
C VAL A 324 -26.63 30.09 23.00
N VAL A 325 -25.80 30.88 22.34
CA VAL A 325 -26.21 31.78 21.25
C VAL A 325 -25.60 31.26 19.96
N LYS A 326 -26.44 30.88 19.00
CA LYS A 326 -26.03 30.20 17.76
C LYS A 326 -26.92 30.57 16.59
N ASP A 327 -26.54 30.18 15.38
CA ASP A 327 -27.44 30.27 14.23
C ASP A 327 -28.58 29.25 14.39
N ALA A 328 -29.84 29.66 14.15
CA ALA A 328 -31.00 28.78 14.26
C ALA A 328 -30.94 27.60 13.29
N GLU A 329 -30.34 27.81 12.11
CA GLU A 329 -30.20 26.77 11.08
C GLU A 329 -28.93 25.93 11.26
N GLN A 330 -28.16 26.17 12.33
CA GLN A 330 -26.91 25.44 12.59
C GLN A 330 -27.18 23.95 12.77
N GLN A 331 -26.93 23.18 11.72
CA GLN A 331 -26.85 21.72 11.77
C GLN A 331 -25.45 21.28 12.18
N PRO A 332 -25.30 20.14 12.88
CA PRO A 332 -23.99 19.53 13.06
C PRO A 332 -23.42 19.18 11.67
N VAL A 333 -22.26 19.75 11.35
CA VAL A 333 -21.56 19.42 10.11
C VAL A 333 -21.12 17.97 10.17
N ALA A 334 -21.46 17.20 9.13
CA ALA A 334 -21.01 15.83 9.00
C ALA A 334 -19.48 15.81 8.85
N TYR A 335 -18.83 14.96 9.63
CA TYR A 335 -17.40 14.72 9.55
C TYR A 335 -17.13 13.23 9.37
N LYS A 336 -15.97 12.92 8.79
CA LYS A 336 -15.45 11.57 8.60
C LYS A 336 -14.20 11.35 9.44
N ASN A 337 -13.96 10.11 9.83
CA ASN A 337 -12.69 9.72 10.41
C ASN A 337 -11.63 9.59 9.32
N VAL A 338 -10.45 10.13 9.61
CA VAL A 338 -9.28 10.12 8.74
C VAL A 338 -8.12 9.49 9.51
N THR A 339 -7.38 8.63 8.83
CA THR A 339 -6.14 8.05 9.33
C THR A 339 -4.97 8.58 8.51
N ALA A 340 -3.98 9.17 9.18
CA ALA A 340 -2.76 9.69 8.56
C ALA A 340 -1.52 9.20 9.30
N PHE A 341 -0.37 9.17 8.60
CA PHE A 341 0.91 8.89 9.22
C PHE A 341 1.71 10.18 9.40
N TYR A 342 2.41 10.27 10.52
CA TYR A 342 3.36 11.34 10.80
C TYR A 342 4.70 10.73 11.20
N LYS A 343 5.79 11.38 10.79
CA LYS A 343 7.16 11.01 11.15
C LYS A 343 7.80 12.16 11.91
N TYR A 344 8.42 11.85 13.04
CA TYR A 344 9.20 12.82 13.79
C TYR A 344 10.58 12.98 13.14
N THR A 345 10.84 14.17 12.60
CA THR A 345 12.12 14.51 11.96
C THR A 345 12.50 15.95 12.24
N GLU A 346 13.78 16.23 12.42
CA GLU A 346 14.27 17.62 12.62
C GLU A 346 13.55 18.36 13.76
N SER A 347 13.26 17.64 14.85
CA SER A 347 12.52 18.17 16.01
C SER A 347 11.05 18.57 15.76
N ALA A 348 10.40 18.02 14.71
CA ALA A 348 8.99 18.26 14.43
C ALA A 348 8.29 17.02 13.84
N TRP A 349 7.00 16.88 14.13
CA TRP A 349 6.14 15.91 13.46
C TRP A 349 5.78 16.42 12.06
N LYS A 350 6.07 15.64 11.02
CA LYS A 350 5.75 15.95 9.63
C LYS A 350 4.88 14.85 9.04
N MET A 351 3.98 15.20 8.13
CA MET A 351 3.15 14.22 7.42
C MET A 351 4.05 13.24 6.67
N TYR A 352 3.76 11.95 6.81
CA TYR A 352 4.51 10.86 6.20
C TYR A 352 3.68 10.23 5.08
N THR A 353 4.22 10.24 3.86
CA THR A 353 3.47 9.91 2.63
C THR A 353 4.05 8.73 1.85
N ASP A 354 5.16 8.13 2.31
CA ASP A 354 5.74 6.97 1.63
C ASP A 354 4.82 5.75 1.70
N VAL A 355 3.93 5.70 2.70
CA VAL A 355 2.86 4.72 2.81
C VAL A 355 1.49 5.41 2.72
N THR A 356 0.55 4.77 2.03
CA THR A 356 -0.84 5.23 1.96
C THR A 356 -1.67 4.48 2.99
N ALA A 357 -2.31 5.19 3.92
CA ALA A 357 -3.21 4.57 4.90
C ALA A 357 -4.56 4.24 4.26
N LEU A 358 -5.05 3.00 4.43
CA LEU A 358 -6.47 2.71 4.25
C LEU A 358 -7.29 3.55 5.23
N GLN A 359 -8.31 4.21 4.72
CA GLN A 359 -9.24 5.02 5.48
C GLN A 359 -10.38 4.15 6.03
N PRO A 360 -11.06 4.57 7.11
CA PRO A 360 -12.22 3.88 7.66
C PRO A 360 -13.28 3.47 6.61
N SER A 361 -13.54 4.34 5.64
CA SER A 361 -14.47 4.04 4.53
C SER A 361 -14.01 2.91 3.61
N ASP A 362 -12.70 2.65 3.51
CA ASP A 362 -12.16 1.56 2.70
C ASP A 362 -12.47 0.20 3.35
N TYR A 363 -12.40 0.14 4.69
CA TYR A 363 -12.78 -1.02 5.49
C TYR A 363 -14.27 -1.31 5.36
N ASP A 364 -15.12 -0.28 5.44
CA ASP A 364 -16.57 -0.40 5.21
C ASP A 364 -16.88 -0.96 3.81
N ALA A 365 -16.15 -0.50 2.78
CA ALA A 365 -16.29 -0.98 1.41
C ALA A 365 -15.83 -2.44 1.24
N MET A 366 -14.84 -2.87 2.02
CA MET A 366 -14.37 -4.26 2.07
C MET A 366 -15.29 -5.15 2.92
N GLY A 367 -16.09 -4.58 3.82
CA GLY A 367 -16.91 -5.31 4.78
C GLY A 367 -16.09 -5.94 5.91
N GLU A 368 -14.96 -5.33 6.27
CA GLU A 368 -13.98 -5.86 7.22
C GLU A 368 -13.58 -4.78 8.22
N ASP A 369 -13.47 -5.09 9.52
CA ASP A 369 -12.98 -4.13 10.52
C ASP A 369 -11.43 -4.02 10.55
N PHE A 370 -10.75 -5.10 10.15
CA PHE A 370 -9.30 -5.26 10.17
C PHE A 370 -8.87 -6.23 9.06
N LEU A 371 -7.63 -6.13 8.59
CA LEU A 371 -7.07 -7.07 7.62
C LEU A 371 -6.01 -7.98 8.26
N THR A 372 -5.84 -9.18 7.70
CA THR A 372 -4.70 -10.07 7.93
C THR A 372 -3.77 -10.00 6.73
N SER A 373 -2.57 -10.61 6.79
CA SER A 373 -1.68 -10.66 5.61
C SER A 373 -2.34 -11.32 4.40
N GLY A 374 -3.18 -12.34 4.61
CA GLY A 374 -3.90 -13.03 3.53
C GLY A 374 -5.02 -12.17 2.93
N THR A 375 -5.85 -11.55 3.77
CA THR A 375 -6.93 -10.68 3.25
C THR A 375 -6.38 -9.38 2.67
N ALA A 376 -5.30 -8.82 3.23
CA ALA A 376 -4.58 -7.70 2.66
C ALA A 376 -4.05 -8.00 1.25
N GLY A 377 -3.46 -9.19 1.05
CA GLY A 377 -3.03 -9.65 -0.28
C GLY A 377 -4.16 -9.77 -1.31
N THR A 378 -5.41 -9.84 -0.87
CA THR A 378 -6.60 -9.93 -1.73
C THR A 378 -7.23 -8.56 -1.98
N TYR A 379 -7.45 -7.77 -0.92
CA TYR A 379 -8.19 -6.51 -1.01
C TYR A 379 -7.32 -5.33 -1.46
N ILE A 380 -6.04 -5.28 -1.08
CA ILE A 380 -5.17 -4.13 -1.41
C ILE A 380 -4.95 -4.00 -2.93
N PRO A 381 -4.72 -5.08 -3.71
CA PRO A 381 -4.64 -4.96 -5.17
C PRO A 381 -5.90 -4.36 -5.82
N VAL A 382 -7.08 -4.68 -5.29
CA VAL A 382 -8.36 -4.12 -5.76
C VAL A 382 -8.47 -2.65 -5.38
N TYR A 383 -8.18 -2.30 -4.12
CA TYR A 383 -8.11 -0.92 -3.66
C TYR A 383 -7.15 -0.08 -4.53
N LEU A 384 -5.94 -0.57 -4.78
CA LEU A 384 -4.95 0.13 -5.60
C LEU A 384 -5.41 0.30 -7.05
N SER A 385 -6.17 -0.65 -7.60
CA SER A 385 -6.75 -0.54 -8.95
C SER A 385 -7.83 0.55 -9.03
N LEU A 386 -8.64 0.70 -7.98
CA LEU A 386 -9.68 1.73 -7.90
C LEU A 386 -9.08 3.12 -7.61
N THR A 387 -8.08 3.19 -6.75
CA THR A 387 -7.44 4.44 -6.32
C THR A 387 -6.46 4.98 -7.36
N TYR A 388 -5.77 4.10 -8.10
CA TYR A 388 -4.77 4.46 -9.10
C TYR A 388 -5.05 3.82 -10.47
N PRO A 389 -6.18 4.14 -11.13
CA PRO A 389 -6.59 3.49 -12.38
C PRO A 389 -5.65 3.74 -13.57
N TYR A 390 -4.79 4.77 -13.49
CA TYR A 390 -3.85 5.16 -14.54
C TYR A 390 -2.39 4.82 -14.20
N ALA A 391 -2.13 4.03 -13.16
CA ALA A 391 -0.77 3.60 -12.83
C ALA A 391 -0.17 2.77 -13.96
N THR A 392 1.04 3.11 -14.38
CA THR A 392 1.78 2.37 -15.42
C THR A 392 2.56 1.20 -14.82
N SER A 393 2.91 0.21 -15.65
CA SER A 393 3.78 -0.89 -15.24
C SER A 393 5.05 -0.37 -14.58
N GLY A 394 5.49 -1.03 -13.51
CA GLY A 394 6.63 -0.63 -12.69
C GLY A 394 6.31 0.33 -11.54
N THR A 395 5.11 0.93 -11.50
CA THR A 395 4.70 1.82 -10.39
C THR A 395 4.65 1.06 -9.06
N ILE A 396 5.26 1.60 -8.01
CA ILE A 396 5.28 1.00 -6.67
C ILE A 396 4.39 1.79 -5.70
N LYS A 397 3.62 1.09 -4.87
CA LYS A 397 2.81 1.65 -3.79
C LYS A 397 2.87 0.76 -2.55
N ALA A 398 3.17 1.37 -1.40
CA ALA A 398 2.97 0.77 -0.09
C ALA A 398 1.65 1.22 0.52
N VAL A 399 0.87 0.26 1.02
CA VAL A 399 -0.42 0.50 1.66
C VAL A 399 -0.36 0.02 3.10
N ALA A 400 -0.61 0.92 4.03
CA ALA A 400 -0.73 0.64 5.45
C ALA A 400 -2.18 0.28 5.80
N TYR A 401 -2.35 -0.79 6.56
CA TYR A 401 -3.63 -1.35 6.95
C TYR A 401 -3.63 -1.78 8.42
N LYS A 402 -4.82 -1.88 8.99
CA LYS A 402 -5.08 -2.11 10.41
C LYS A 402 -5.12 -3.61 10.70
N LEU A 403 -4.37 -4.04 11.71
CA LEU A 403 -4.43 -5.40 12.29
C LEU A 403 -5.32 -5.46 13.52
N SER A 404 -5.43 -4.35 14.26
CA SER A 404 -6.33 -4.14 15.41
C SER A 404 -6.47 -2.64 15.67
N ASP A 405 -7.27 -2.20 16.64
CA ASP A 405 -7.46 -0.77 16.99
C ASP A 405 -6.16 0.00 17.25
N THR A 406 -5.11 -0.69 17.68
CA THR A 406 -3.84 -0.07 18.07
C THR A 406 -2.64 -0.59 17.28
N LYS A 407 -2.87 -1.40 16.23
CA LYS A 407 -1.78 -2.01 15.45
C LYS A 407 -2.05 -1.92 13.95
N TYR A 408 -1.01 -1.53 13.23
CA TYR A 408 -0.98 -1.42 11.77
C TYR A 408 0.16 -2.28 11.21
N ALA A 409 0.05 -2.60 9.93
CA ALA A 409 1.11 -3.17 9.10
C ALA A 409 1.07 -2.49 7.74
N ALA A 410 2.06 -2.73 6.89
CA ALA A 410 2.02 -2.30 5.51
C ALA A 410 2.48 -3.41 4.56
N ALA A 411 1.99 -3.34 3.33
CA ALA A 411 2.41 -4.19 2.23
C ALA A 411 2.68 -3.35 0.99
N GLU A 412 3.74 -3.70 0.26
CA GLU A 412 4.16 -3.00 -0.96
C GLU A 412 3.79 -3.82 -2.20
N PHE A 413 3.26 -3.12 -3.19
CA PHE A 413 2.83 -3.70 -4.45
C PHE A 413 3.42 -2.93 -5.62
N GLN A 414 3.73 -3.66 -6.69
CA GLN A 414 4.13 -3.09 -7.97
C GLN A 414 3.04 -3.35 -9.01
N LYS A 415 2.75 -2.33 -9.83
CA LYS A 415 1.85 -2.47 -10.97
C LYS A 415 2.53 -3.31 -12.05
N ALA A 416 1.96 -4.46 -12.38
CA ALA A 416 2.28 -5.28 -13.54
C ALA A 416 1.23 -5.06 -14.65
N ALA A 417 1.42 -5.69 -15.82
CA ALA A 417 0.42 -5.65 -16.91
C ALA A 417 -0.92 -6.28 -16.48
N THR A 418 -0.86 -7.36 -15.70
CA THR A 418 -1.99 -8.20 -15.25
C THR A 418 -2.73 -7.66 -14.03
N GLY A 419 -2.12 -6.78 -13.24
CA GLY A 419 -2.69 -6.35 -11.97
C GLY A 419 -1.68 -5.62 -11.08
N TRP A 420 -1.97 -5.55 -9.79
CA TRP A 420 -1.00 -5.16 -8.76
C TRP A 420 -0.51 -6.43 -8.08
N GLU A 421 0.81 -6.58 -7.97
CA GLU A 421 1.47 -7.77 -7.42
C GLU A 421 2.34 -7.39 -6.23
N SER A 422 2.35 -8.22 -5.18
CA SER A 422 3.14 -7.95 -3.96
C SER A 422 4.63 -8.02 -4.28
N THR A 423 5.42 -7.03 -3.88
CA THR A 423 6.88 -7.02 -4.12
C THR A 423 7.63 -8.04 -3.28
N SER A 424 7.00 -8.47 -2.18
CA SER A 424 7.44 -9.55 -1.29
C SER A 424 6.83 -10.92 -1.61
N ALA A 425 6.20 -11.09 -2.78
CA ALA A 425 5.75 -12.41 -3.22
C ALA A 425 6.96 -13.34 -3.46
N ALA A 426 6.77 -14.64 -3.23
CA ALA A 426 7.78 -15.62 -3.55
C ALA A 426 7.91 -15.76 -5.08
N VAL A 427 9.10 -15.50 -5.61
CA VAL A 427 9.48 -15.73 -7.01
C VAL A 427 10.21 -17.06 -7.16
N GLU A 428 10.17 -17.65 -8.34
CA GLU A 428 10.95 -18.85 -8.65
C GLU A 428 12.31 -18.48 -9.21
N MET A 429 13.36 -19.07 -8.64
CA MET A 429 14.75 -18.92 -9.05
C MET A 429 15.33 -20.28 -9.42
N THR A 430 16.40 -20.29 -10.20
CA THR A 430 17.17 -21.51 -10.52
C THR A 430 18.64 -21.24 -10.26
N ASP A 431 19.31 -22.12 -9.52
CA ASP A 431 20.76 -22.07 -9.34
C ASP A 431 21.42 -23.31 -9.96
N GLU A 432 22.59 -23.11 -10.57
CA GLU A 432 23.48 -24.15 -11.06
C GLU A 432 24.54 -24.46 -9.99
N TYR A 433 24.77 -25.75 -9.74
CA TYR A 433 25.80 -26.28 -8.83
C TYR A 433 26.67 -27.31 -9.53
N GLU A 434 27.94 -27.39 -9.16
CA GLU A 434 28.89 -28.41 -9.63
C GLU A 434 29.48 -29.17 -8.44
N TYR A 435 29.50 -30.50 -8.53
CA TYR A 435 30.13 -31.35 -7.53
C TYR A 435 31.65 -31.40 -7.76
N ASN A 436 32.42 -30.86 -6.83
CA ASN A 436 33.88 -30.76 -6.98
C ASN A 436 34.63 -32.05 -6.59
N GLY A 437 33.91 -33.09 -6.17
CA GLY A 437 34.46 -34.35 -5.66
C GLY A 437 34.35 -34.52 -4.14
N SER A 438 34.00 -33.46 -3.40
CA SER A 438 33.72 -33.51 -1.96
C SER A 438 32.40 -32.85 -1.56
N GLU A 439 32.01 -31.79 -2.27
CA GLU A 439 30.78 -31.04 -1.98
C GLU A 439 30.21 -30.42 -3.26
N TRP A 440 28.92 -30.10 -3.22
CA TRP A 440 28.26 -29.31 -4.25
C TRP A 440 28.61 -27.83 -4.06
N VAL A 441 29.14 -27.20 -5.11
CA VAL A 441 29.55 -25.79 -5.09
C VAL A 441 28.62 -25.00 -5.99
N TYR A 442 28.09 -23.89 -5.48
CA TYR A 442 27.30 -22.95 -6.28
C TYR A 442 28.16 -22.38 -7.42
N VAL A 443 27.62 -22.44 -8.64
CA VAL A 443 28.26 -21.91 -9.85
C VAL A 443 27.67 -20.54 -10.17
N ARG A 444 26.36 -20.49 -10.42
CA ARG A 444 25.63 -19.25 -10.76
C ARG A 444 24.14 -19.43 -10.52
N THR A 445 23.44 -18.32 -10.34
CA THR A 445 22.00 -18.25 -10.53
C THR A 445 21.76 -18.20 -12.02
N VAL A 446 20.97 -19.16 -12.52
CA VAL A 446 20.62 -19.24 -13.92
C VAL A 446 19.49 -18.25 -14.17
N PRO A 447 19.71 -17.24 -15.03
CA PRO A 447 18.68 -16.29 -15.36
C PRO A 447 17.50 -17.04 -15.98
N LYS A 448 16.28 -16.68 -15.60
CA LYS A 448 15.09 -17.36 -16.10
C LYS A 448 14.89 -16.98 -17.57
N ALA A 449 15.22 -17.88 -18.48
CA ALA A 449 15.00 -17.69 -19.91
C ALA A 449 13.60 -18.20 -20.30
N ALA A 450 12.84 -17.39 -21.05
CA ALA A 450 11.69 -17.87 -21.80
C ALA A 450 12.11 -18.74 -23.00
N LEU A 451 13.31 -18.51 -23.54
CA LEU A 451 13.87 -19.28 -24.64
C LEU A 451 15.40 -19.31 -24.55
N ASN A 452 16.00 -20.48 -24.71
CA ASN A 452 17.44 -20.64 -24.91
C ASN A 452 17.66 -21.74 -25.95
N MET A 453 17.87 -21.35 -27.21
CA MET A 453 18.01 -22.26 -28.35
C MET A 453 19.43 -22.19 -28.92
N THR A 454 20.27 -23.13 -28.49
CA THR A 454 21.65 -23.32 -28.97
C THR A 454 21.73 -24.27 -30.17
N PHE A 455 20.64 -24.96 -30.52
CA PHE A 455 20.55 -25.99 -31.57
C PHE A 455 21.45 -27.23 -31.41
N ASP A 456 22.48 -27.20 -30.57
CA ASP A 456 23.49 -28.25 -30.40
C ASP A 456 22.96 -29.57 -29.83
N ASP A 457 21.93 -29.52 -28.99
CA ASP A 457 21.34 -30.72 -28.36
C ASP A 457 20.51 -31.57 -29.34
N ARG A 458 20.39 -31.12 -30.59
CA ARG A 458 19.59 -31.77 -31.62
C ARG A 458 20.43 -32.71 -32.48
N LYS A 459 19.87 -33.87 -32.80
CA LYS A 459 20.37 -34.70 -33.92
C LYS A 459 19.80 -34.15 -35.22
N VAL A 460 20.65 -33.55 -36.04
CA VAL A 460 20.26 -32.92 -37.31
C VAL A 460 20.88 -33.63 -38.51
N THR A 461 20.19 -33.56 -39.66
CA THR A 461 20.72 -33.96 -40.97
C THR A 461 20.98 -32.68 -41.76
N ASP A 462 22.19 -32.52 -42.29
CA ASP A 462 22.56 -31.29 -43.03
C ASP A 462 21.66 -31.08 -44.26
N ASN A 463 21.11 -29.87 -44.38
CA ASN A 463 20.17 -29.40 -45.41
C ASN A 463 18.73 -29.91 -45.31
N ASP A 464 18.35 -30.63 -44.26
CA ASP A 464 16.93 -30.92 -44.01
C ASP A 464 16.18 -29.65 -43.56
N LYS A 465 14.87 -29.61 -43.80
CA LYS A 465 14.01 -28.55 -43.27
C LYS A 465 14.14 -28.54 -41.75
N THR A 466 14.45 -27.39 -41.16
CA THR A 466 14.47 -27.24 -39.71
C THR A 466 13.08 -27.48 -39.14
N MET A 467 12.97 -28.47 -38.26
CA MET A 467 11.76 -28.80 -37.51
C MET A 467 12.12 -28.87 -36.03
N ILE A 468 11.58 -27.94 -35.24
CA ILE A 468 11.81 -27.86 -33.79
C ILE A 468 10.44 -27.82 -33.13
N GLU A 469 10.26 -28.57 -32.05
CA GLU A 469 9.00 -28.57 -31.31
C GLU A 469 8.61 -27.15 -30.90
N GLY A 470 7.38 -26.76 -31.23
CA GLY A 470 6.83 -25.43 -30.96
C GLY A 470 7.30 -24.30 -31.88
N TRP A 471 8.31 -24.50 -32.73
CA TRP A 471 8.71 -23.50 -33.72
C TRP A 471 7.98 -23.70 -35.04
N LEU A 472 7.75 -22.61 -35.76
CA LEU A 472 7.16 -22.64 -37.10
C LEU A 472 8.21 -22.24 -38.13
N ASN A 473 8.22 -22.96 -39.26
CA ASN A 473 9.12 -22.71 -40.39
C ASN A 473 8.25 -22.61 -41.66
N ILE A 474 7.78 -21.39 -41.93
CA ILE A 474 6.73 -21.05 -42.90
C ILE A 474 7.35 -20.30 -44.07
N THR A 475 6.83 -20.49 -45.28
CA THR A 475 7.21 -19.72 -46.47
C THR A 475 5.99 -19.03 -47.05
N LEU A 476 6.09 -17.72 -47.28
CA LEU A 476 5.02 -16.93 -47.93
C LEU A 476 5.19 -16.91 -49.45
N GLU A 477 6.44 -16.96 -49.93
CA GLU A 477 6.78 -17.00 -51.34
C GLU A 477 8.09 -17.78 -51.57
N GLY A 478 8.22 -18.41 -52.74
CA GLY A 478 9.40 -19.17 -53.14
C GLY A 478 9.34 -20.66 -52.79
N GLY A 479 8.82 -21.04 -51.62
CA GLY A 479 8.66 -22.45 -51.25
C GLY A 479 9.92 -23.14 -50.69
N SER A 480 10.94 -22.37 -50.31
CA SER A 480 12.11 -22.86 -49.54
C SER A 480 12.03 -22.42 -48.08
N PHE A 481 12.77 -23.12 -47.21
CA PHE A 481 12.66 -23.02 -45.75
C PHE A 481 14.01 -22.68 -45.11
N TRP A 482 13.99 -22.41 -43.81
CA TRP A 482 15.19 -22.51 -42.98
C TRP A 482 15.62 -23.97 -42.88
N LEU A 483 16.92 -24.22 -43.05
CA LEU A 483 17.50 -25.56 -43.12
C LEU A 483 18.46 -25.80 -41.95
N ASP A 484 18.51 -27.03 -41.47
CA ASP A 484 19.47 -27.46 -40.46
C ASP A 484 20.86 -27.58 -41.07
N LYS A 485 21.87 -27.12 -40.34
CA LYS A 485 23.28 -27.24 -40.69
C LYS A 485 24.08 -27.73 -39.49
N SER A 486 25.15 -28.47 -39.78
CA SER A 486 26.10 -28.93 -38.77
C SER A 486 27.52 -28.76 -39.30
N TYR A 487 28.36 -28.02 -38.59
CA TYR A 487 29.77 -27.85 -38.95
C TYR A 487 30.67 -27.83 -37.71
N SER A 488 31.73 -28.65 -37.73
CA SER A 488 32.72 -28.74 -36.65
C SER A 488 32.13 -29.00 -35.26
N GLY A 489 31.02 -29.73 -35.18
CA GLY A 489 30.35 -30.06 -33.91
C GLY A 489 29.37 -29.00 -33.41
N ASN A 490 29.12 -27.93 -34.18
CA ASN A 490 28.13 -26.90 -33.90
C ASN A 490 26.93 -27.04 -34.85
N ASN A 491 25.72 -27.10 -34.30
CA ASN A 491 24.47 -27.12 -35.06
C ASN A 491 23.88 -25.72 -35.13
N TYR A 492 23.29 -25.36 -36.27
CA TYR A 492 22.66 -24.04 -36.47
C TYR A 492 21.64 -24.09 -37.61
N ILE A 493 20.91 -23.01 -37.84
CA ILE A 493 19.95 -22.90 -38.94
C ILE A 493 20.44 -21.93 -40.01
N GLN A 494 20.10 -22.18 -41.27
CA GLN A 494 20.52 -21.36 -42.41
C GLN A 494 19.38 -21.10 -43.40
N CYS A 495 19.32 -19.90 -43.96
CA CYS A 495 18.52 -19.60 -45.15
C CYS A 495 19.34 -18.85 -46.21
N SER A 496 19.09 -19.15 -47.49
CA SER A 496 19.75 -18.52 -48.63
C SER A 496 18.97 -18.74 -49.93
N ALA A 497 18.73 -17.67 -50.70
CA ALA A 497 18.13 -17.78 -52.02
C ALA A 497 19.09 -18.35 -53.08
N TYR A 498 20.42 -18.30 -52.87
CA TYR A 498 21.41 -18.79 -53.85
C TYR A 498 21.29 -20.30 -54.07
N GLY A 499 21.31 -21.06 -52.97
CA GLY A 499 21.21 -22.52 -52.94
C GLY A 499 19.77 -23.07 -52.95
N SER A 500 18.77 -22.19 -52.98
CA SER A 500 17.36 -22.58 -53.01
C SER A 500 16.91 -23.06 -54.39
N THR A 501 15.82 -23.83 -54.43
CA THR A 501 15.15 -24.26 -55.67
C THR A 501 14.32 -23.15 -56.33
N VAL A 502 14.27 -21.96 -55.73
CA VAL A 502 13.41 -20.85 -56.15
C VAL A 502 14.05 -20.06 -57.30
N THR A 503 13.21 -19.53 -58.20
CA THR A 503 13.66 -18.67 -59.32
C THR A 503 13.32 -17.19 -59.13
N GLY A 504 12.60 -16.85 -58.05
CA GLY A 504 12.06 -15.51 -57.76
C GLY A 504 12.31 -15.08 -56.32
N VAL A 505 11.30 -14.43 -55.72
CA VAL A 505 11.31 -14.05 -54.30
C VAL A 505 11.31 -15.29 -53.41
N LEU A 506 12.11 -15.25 -52.35
CA LEU A 506 12.08 -16.18 -51.24
C LEU A 506 11.75 -15.38 -49.98
N ASP A 507 10.59 -15.68 -49.40
CA ASP A 507 10.10 -15.10 -48.15
C ASP A 507 9.85 -16.24 -47.15
N ALA A 508 10.79 -16.44 -46.23
CA ALA A 508 10.83 -17.57 -45.31
C ALA A 508 10.96 -17.12 -43.85
N TRP A 509 10.05 -17.59 -43.00
CA TRP A 509 9.88 -17.18 -41.62
C TRP A 509 10.18 -18.34 -40.68
N MET A 510 11.12 -18.12 -39.75
CA MET A 510 11.34 -18.98 -38.60
C MET A 510 10.78 -18.29 -37.35
N ILE A 511 9.79 -18.90 -36.70
CA ILE A 511 9.02 -18.27 -35.62
C ILE A 511 9.16 -19.12 -34.35
N THR A 512 9.46 -18.46 -33.24
CA THR A 512 9.57 -19.10 -31.91
C THR A 512 8.23 -19.68 -31.45
N PRO A 513 8.22 -20.54 -30.42
CA PRO A 513 7.03 -20.80 -29.63
C PRO A 513 6.50 -19.52 -28.97
N ALA A 514 5.32 -19.62 -28.36
CA ALA A 514 4.77 -18.54 -27.53
C ALA A 514 5.65 -18.31 -26.30
N LEU A 515 6.12 -17.08 -26.08
CA LEU A 515 7.01 -16.70 -25.00
C LEU A 515 6.33 -15.71 -24.06
N GLU A 516 6.23 -16.04 -22.77
CA GLU A 516 5.81 -15.08 -21.74
C GLU A 516 6.99 -14.18 -21.35
N ILE A 517 6.84 -12.87 -21.56
CA ILE A 517 7.92 -11.91 -21.32
C ILE A 517 7.84 -11.37 -19.89
N LYS A 518 8.95 -11.40 -19.15
CA LYS A 518 9.07 -10.84 -17.80
C LYS A 518 9.98 -9.62 -17.78
N SER A 519 10.00 -8.92 -16.65
CA SER A 519 10.87 -7.76 -16.45
C SER A 519 12.33 -8.12 -16.72
N ASN A 520 13.08 -7.17 -17.29
CA ASN A 520 14.50 -7.29 -17.65
C ASN A 520 14.83 -8.26 -18.79
N TYR A 521 13.85 -8.90 -19.42
CA TYR A 521 14.13 -9.81 -20.53
C TYR A 521 14.74 -9.06 -21.72
N ILE A 522 15.76 -9.66 -22.32
CA ILE A 522 16.37 -9.26 -23.58
C ILE A 522 16.20 -10.35 -24.62
N LEU A 523 16.18 -9.98 -25.91
CA LEU A 523 16.40 -10.88 -27.04
C LEU A 523 17.82 -10.67 -27.55
N ASN A 524 18.61 -11.72 -27.68
CA ASN A 524 19.88 -11.74 -28.41
C ASN A 524 20.06 -13.06 -29.17
N PHE A 525 20.97 -13.06 -30.14
CA PHE A 525 21.33 -14.24 -30.93
C PHE A 525 22.66 -14.03 -31.65
N ASP A 526 23.26 -15.13 -32.10
CA ASP A 526 24.45 -15.11 -32.94
C ASP A 526 24.06 -15.22 -34.42
N MET A 527 24.81 -14.51 -35.26
CA MET A 527 24.61 -14.53 -36.70
C MET A 527 25.90 -14.72 -37.47
N VAL A 528 25.82 -15.46 -38.59
CA VAL A 528 26.79 -15.40 -39.70
C VAL A 528 26.09 -14.83 -40.93
N SER A 529 26.80 -13.97 -41.67
CA SER A 529 26.46 -13.63 -43.04
C SER A 529 27.50 -14.12 -44.03
N ALA A 530 27.05 -14.45 -45.24
CA ALA A 530 27.93 -14.67 -46.37
C ALA A 530 27.36 -14.08 -47.66
N TYR A 531 28.25 -13.52 -48.47
CA TYR A 531 27.90 -12.88 -49.74
C TYR A 531 26.78 -11.85 -49.56
N TRP A 532 26.95 -10.95 -48.59
CA TRP A 532 25.95 -9.96 -48.22
C TRP A 532 25.78 -8.91 -49.33
N MET A 533 24.67 -8.99 -50.06
CA MET A 533 24.34 -8.12 -51.20
C MET A 533 23.08 -7.28 -50.97
N HIS A 534 22.32 -7.59 -49.92
CA HIS A 534 21.05 -6.94 -49.56
C HIS A 534 20.71 -7.20 -48.09
N GLU A 535 19.76 -6.44 -47.54
CA GLU A 535 19.23 -6.68 -46.19
C GLU A 535 18.36 -7.95 -46.21
N ALA A 536 18.97 -9.08 -45.85
CA ALA A 536 18.36 -10.40 -46.05
C ALA A 536 17.58 -10.90 -44.83
N LEU A 537 17.84 -10.36 -43.63
CA LEU A 537 17.23 -10.79 -42.38
C LEU A 537 16.44 -9.64 -41.75
N HIS A 538 15.21 -9.92 -41.37
CA HIS A 538 14.36 -9.04 -40.60
C HIS A 538 13.87 -9.76 -39.34
N VAL A 539 13.84 -9.05 -38.22
CA VAL A 539 13.42 -9.61 -36.93
C VAL A 539 12.17 -8.90 -36.45
N TYR A 540 11.15 -9.67 -36.10
CA TYR A 540 9.85 -9.15 -35.69
C TYR A 540 9.39 -9.72 -34.35
N VAL A 541 8.54 -8.97 -33.66
CA VAL A 541 7.81 -9.42 -32.48
C VAL A 541 6.31 -9.22 -32.71
N SER A 542 5.50 -10.20 -32.34
CA SER A 542 4.03 -10.10 -32.38
C SER A 542 3.40 -10.60 -31.08
N SER A 543 2.52 -9.79 -30.49
CA SER A 543 1.69 -10.18 -29.33
C SER A 543 0.29 -10.68 -29.73
N ASN A 544 -0.04 -10.70 -31.03
CA ASN A 544 -1.36 -11.12 -31.52
C ASN A 544 -1.32 -12.23 -32.58
N PHE A 545 -0.14 -12.74 -32.93
CA PHE A 545 -0.03 -13.93 -33.77
C PHE A 545 -0.69 -15.14 -33.08
N SER A 546 -1.51 -15.89 -33.82
CA SER A 546 -2.31 -16.98 -33.27
C SER A 546 -1.51 -18.25 -32.94
N GLY A 547 -0.27 -18.36 -33.47
CA GLY A 547 0.54 -19.57 -33.35
C GLY A 547 0.17 -20.66 -34.36
N GLU A 548 -0.72 -20.39 -35.31
CA GLU A 548 -1.11 -21.37 -36.32
C GLU A 548 -0.06 -21.49 -37.45
N ASP A 549 0.22 -22.73 -37.87
CA ASP A 549 1.16 -23.06 -38.94
C ASP A 549 0.53 -22.88 -40.34
N ASN A 550 0.14 -21.64 -40.70
CA ASN A 550 -0.35 -21.31 -42.02
C ASN A 550 -0.06 -19.85 -42.43
N ALA A 551 -0.07 -19.60 -43.74
CA ALA A 551 0.28 -18.30 -44.32
C ALA A 551 -0.77 -17.23 -44.02
N GLU A 552 -2.05 -17.61 -43.89
CA GLU A 552 -3.15 -16.71 -43.59
C GLU A 552 -3.02 -16.12 -42.18
N ALA A 553 -2.72 -16.97 -41.19
CA ALA A 553 -2.47 -16.58 -39.80
C ALA A 553 -1.28 -15.61 -39.73
N LEU A 554 -0.18 -15.93 -40.41
CA LEU A 554 1.02 -15.10 -40.45
C LEU A 554 0.72 -13.68 -40.99
N LYS A 555 -0.08 -13.59 -42.07
CA LYS A 555 -0.48 -12.31 -42.69
C LYS A 555 -1.53 -11.53 -41.89
N SER A 556 -2.33 -12.22 -41.08
CA SER A 556 -3.37 -11.59 -40.27
C SER A 556 -2.82 -10.95 -38.98
N ALA A 557 -1.66 -11.41 -38.53
CA ALA A 557 -1.00 -10.90 -37.34
C ALA A 557 -0.34 -9.53 -37.59
N THR A 558 -0.17 -8.79 -36.51
CA THR A 558 0.57 -7.53 -36.51
C THR A 558 1.98 -7.80 -36.02
N TRP A 559 2.97 -7.46 -36.85
CA TRP A 559 4.38 -7.67 -36.58
C TRP A 559 5.08 -6.32 -36.40
N THR A 560 5.68 -6.13 -35.22
CA THR A 560 6.55 -4.98 -34.95
C THR A 560 7.96 -5.34 -35.38
N GLU A 561 8.50 -4.63 -36.36
CA GLU A 561 9.88 -4.83 -36.79
C GLU A 561 10.85 -4.25 -35.76
N ILE A 562 11.84 -5.05 -35.35
CA ILE A 562 12.87 -4.67 -34.39
C ILE A 562 14.29 -4.83 -34.95
N THR A 563 14.43 -5.13 -36.25
CA THR A 563 15.69 -5.37 -36.96
C THR A 563 16.77 -4.33 -36.66
N GLU A 564 16.40 -3.03 -36.63
CA GLU A 564 17.33 -1.92 -36.42
C GLU A 564 17.99 -1.90 -35.03
N ASN A 565 17.53 -2.70 -34.08
CA ASN A 565 18.13 -2.81 -32.74
C ASN A 565 19.36 -3.73 -32.71
N PHE A 566 19.65 -4.42 -33.82
CA PHE A 566 20.75 -5.37 -33.92
C PHE A 566 21.81 -4.88 -34.90
N THR A 567 23.06 -5.29 -34.66
CA THR A 567 24.20 -5.03 -35.56
C THR A 567 24.61 -6.32 -36.25
N PHE A 568 24.11 -6.53 -37.47
CA PHE A 568 24.42 -7.74 -38.23
C PHE A 568 25.81 -7.69 -38.86
N PRO A 569 26.57 -8.80 -38.88
CA PRO A 569 27.74 -8.91 -39.74
C PRO A 569 27.29 -8.81 -41.21
N LYS A 570 27.96 -8.02 -42.03
CA LYS A 570 27.62 -7.80 -43.46
C LYS A 570 28.80 -8.14 -44.38
N ASN A 571 29.15 -9.43 -44.45
CA ASN A 571 30.35 -9.85 -45.18
C ASN A 571 30.06 -10.08 -46.67
N GLU A 572 30.60 -9.22 -47.53
CA GLU A 572 30.36 -9.26 -48.99
C GLU A 572 31.04 -10.45 -49.69
N VAL A 573 32.10 -11.02 -49.09
CA VAL A 573 32.87 -12.13 -49.68
C VAL A 573 33.10 -13.23 -48.65
N GLY A 574 32.58 -14.44 -48.92
CA GLY A 574 32.73 -15.60 -48.03
C GLY A 574 31.92 -15.44 -46.74
N TYR A 575 32.18 -16.31 -45.76
CA TYR A 575 31.43 -16.37 -44.50
C TYR A 575 32.11 -15.52 -43.40
N SER A 576 31.31 -14.78 -42.64
CA SER A 576 31.76 -14.19 -41.37
C SER A 576 31.94 -15.27 -40.29
N LYS A 577 32.44 -14.87 -39.12
CA LYS A 577 32.34 -15.68 -37.89
C LYS A 577 30.96 -15.49 -37.28
N PHE A 578 30.51 -16.46 -36.47
CA PHE A 578 29.37 -16.24 -35.56
C PHE A 578 29.68 -15.04 -34.68
N THR A 579 28.76 -14.09 -34.69
CA THR A 579 28.89 -12.81 -33.99
C THR A 579 27.58 -12.53 -33.28
N ASP A 580 27.65 -12.26 -31.97
CA ASP A 580 26.53 -11.73 -31.19
C ASP A 580 26.10 -10.40 -31.80
N VAL A 581 24.84 -10.33 -32.22
CA VAL A 581 24.30 -9.16 -32.92
C VAL A 581 23.89 -8.02 -31.98
N GLY A 582 24.10 -8.18 -30.67
CA GLY A 582 23.62 -7.28 -29.63
C GLY A 582 22.25 -7.70 -29.11
N SER A 583 21.69 -6.85 -28.25
CA SER A 583 20.49 -7.19 -27.48
C SER A 583 19.37 -6.17 -27.66
N TYR A 584 18.15 -6.66 -27.78
CA TYR A 584 16.93 -5.85 -27.74
C TYR A 584 16.21 -6.01 -26.41
N LYS A 585 15.94 -4.90 -25.70
CA LYS A 585 15.19 -4.93 -24.44
C LYS A 585 13.70 -5.19 -24.71
N MET A 586 13.15 -6.20 -24.07
CA MET A 586 11.76 -6.62 -24.24
C MET A 586 10.79 -5.88 -23.31
N ASP A 587 11.20 -4.76 -22.71
CA ASP A 587 10.45 -3.99 -21.69
C ASP A 587 9.01 -3.64 -22.12
N SER A 588 8.80 -3.40 -23.42
CA SER A 588 7.47 -3.06 -23.97
C SER A 588 6.48 -4.25 -23.99
N TYR A 589 6.99 -5.46 -23.81
CA TYR A 589 6.22 -6.71 -23.88
C TYR A 589 6.07 -7.39 -22.51
N VAL A 590 6.58 -6.80 -21.42
CA VAL A 590 6.49 -7.36 -20.07
C VAL A 590 5.03 -7.68 -19.70
N GLY A 591 4.79 -8.93 -19.29
CA GLY A 591 3.47 -9.47 -18.96
C GLY A 591 2.62 -9.89 -20.16
N GLN A 592 3.14 -9.81 -21.40
CA GLN A 592 2.50 -10.31 -22.60
C GLN A 592 3.09 -11.66 -23.01
N THR A 593 2.29 -12.47 -23.70
CA THR A 593 2.77 -13.61 -24.48
C THR A 593 3.05 -13.14 -25.91
N VAL A 594 4.25 -13.38 -26.41
CA VAL A 594 4.69 -12.93 -27.74
C VAL A 594 5.32 -14.05 -28.54
N TYR A 595 5.41 -13.84 -29.86
CA TYR A 595 6.16 -14.65 -30.80
C TYR A 595 7.25 -13.78 -31.43
N ILE A 596 8.44 -14.36 -31.62
CA ILE A 596 9.56 -13.70 -32.28
C ILE A 596 9.76 -14.39 -33.62
N ALA A 597 9.89 -13.62 -34.69
CA ALA A 597 10.07 -14.14 -36.03
C ALA A 597 11.37 -13.63 -36.67
N PHE A 598 12.08 -14.55 -37.32
CA PHE A 598 13.24 -14.30 -38.16
C PHE A 598 12.82 -14.53 -39.62
N GLN A 599 12.56 -13.44 -40.32
CA GLN A 599 12.22 -13.46 -41.74
C GLN A 599 13.49 -13.36 -42.58
N TYR A 600 13.72 -14.35 -43.43
CA TYR A 600 14.62 -14.22 -44.56
C TYR A 600 13.86 -13.71 -45.78
N LEU A 601 14.34 -12.62 -46.38
CA LEU A 601 13.80 -12.09 -47.62
C LEU A 601 14.92 -12.00 -48.67
N GLY A 602 14.71 -12.56 -49.85
CA GLY A 602 15.64 -12.44 -50.98
C GLY A 602 14.94 -12.61 -52.32
N ASP A 603 15.62 -12.26 -53.41
CA ASP A 603 15.08 -12.30 -54.77
C ASP A 603 16.17 -12.67 -55.77
N LYS A 604 16.10 -13.89 -56.29
CA LYS A 604 17.11 -14.41 -57.23
C LYS A 604 17.10 -13.64 -58.55
N THR A 605 15.99 -13.03 -58.95
CA THR A 605 15.92 -12.21 -60.18
C THR A 605 16.68 -10.89 -60.05
N LYS A 606 16.91 -10.43 -58.81
CA LYS A 606 17.66 -9.23 -58.48
C LYS A 606 19.07 -9.52 -57.96
N ASN A 607 19.48 -10.78 -57.92
CA ASN A 607 20.74 -11.23 -57.32
C ASN A 607 20.83 -10.91 -55.80
N GLU A 608 19.67 -10.83 -55.14
CA GLU A 608 19.52 -10.65 -53.69
C GLU A 608 19.57 -12.04 -53.02
N THR A 609 20.77 -12.65 -52.98
CA THR A 609 20.95 -14.06 -52.60
C THR A 609 21.92 -14.29 -51.44
N SER A 610 22.06 -13.31 -50.55
CA SER A 610 22.86 -13.40 -49.32
C SER A 610 22.51 -14.65 -48.49
N THR A 611 23.49 -15.23 -47.80
CA THR A 611 23.25 -16.34 -46.86
C THR A 611 23.23 -15.82 -45.43
N VAL A 612 22.27 -16.29 -44.65
CA VAL A 612 22.11 -15.99 -43.22
C VAL A 612 22.16 -17.30 -42.44
N GLN A 613 22.96 -17.35 -41.38
CA GLN A 613 22.95 -18.43 -40.39
C GLN A 613 22.65 -17.85 -39.01
N LEU A 614 21.82 -18.54 -38.22
CA LEU A 614 21.43 -18.12 -36.88
C LEU A 614 21.74 -19.22 -35.87
N ASP A 615 22.18 -18.81 -34.69
CA ASP A 615 22.54 -19.67 -33.58
C ASP A 615 22.32 -18.94 -32.24
N ASN A 616 22.36 -19.65 -31.11
CA ASN A 616 22.30 -19.12 -29.74
C ASN A 616 21.16 -18.11 -29.51
N ILE A 617 19.94 -18.44 -29.95
CA ILE A 617 18.77 -17.54 -29.78
C ILE A 617 18.30 -17.60 -28.33
N TYR A 618 18.43 -16.47 -27.64
CA TYR A 618 18.10 -16.35 -26.22
C TYR A 618 17.08 -15.25 -25.97
N VAL A 619 16.10 -15.57 -25.12
CA VAL A 619 15.11 -14.63 -24.57
C VAL A 619 15.03 -14.87 -23.07
N GLY A 620 15.51 -13.94 -22.28
CA GLY A 620 15.60 -14.09 -20.83
C GLY A 620 16.25 -12.88 -20.18
N GLU A 621 16.39 -12.92 -18.86
CA GLU A 621 17.05 -11.86 -18.07
C GLU A 621 18.51 -11.63 -18.48
#